data_AF-A0A956EZ17-F1
#
_entry.id   AF-A0A956EZ17-F1
#
_cell.length_a   1.000
_cell.length_b   1.000
_cell.length_c   1.000
_cell.angle_alpha   90.00
_cell.angle_beta   90.00
_cell.angle_gamma   90.00
#
_symmetry.space_group_name_H-M   'P 1'
#
loop_
_entity.id
_entity.type
_entity.pdbx_description
1 polymer ?
#
loop_
_entity_poly.entity_id
_entity_poly.type
_entity_poly.pdbx_seq_one_letter_code
_entity_poly.pdbx_strand_id
1 'polypeptide(L)'
;VYLTNDPSAWVYYTAAPNIGGGLQDILFFEFYWDGVGTFNLAEPGVNDDYAYCYQCLRMLQDVGSSGSQKVFFQTSGTLTVGTLPSTGTVELTMDNVTLSEIAFNANNHSVVLPGGDCYTIASPTMTTAIATPPDDSCVGFCGDGASFPNENCYCDSACVANGDCCSDYATACP
;
A
#
# COMPACT_ATOMS: atom_id res chain seq x y z
N VAL A 1 15.85 4.20 -12.11
CA VAL A 1 14.64 4.02 -12.94
C VAL A 1 13.50 4.50 -12.07
N TYR A 2 12.85 5.61 -12.40
CA TYR A 2 11.63 5.99 -11.69
C TYR A 2 10.54 5.04 -12.16
N LEU A 3 9.88 4.33 -11.24
CA LEU A 3 8.73 3.50 -11.58
C LEU A 3 7.57 4.44 -11.88
N THR A 4 7.42 4.82 -13.14
CA THR A 4 6.26 5.58 -13.66
C THR A 4 5.08 4.66 -14.02
N ASN A 5 5.14 3.40 -13.59
CA ASN A 5 4.22 2.35 -14.02
C ASN A 5 3.50 1.81 -12.79
N ASP A 6 2.19 1.62 -12.91
CA ASP A 6 1.38 0.93 -11.91
C ASP A 6 1.94 -0.46 -11.60
N PRO A 7 1.81 -0.94 -10.35
CA PRO A 7 2.08 -2.33 -10.02
C PRO A 7 1.31 -3.27 -10.92
N SER A 8 1.96 -4.37 -11.28
CA SER A 8 1.32 -5.51 -11.94
C SER A 8 0.27 -6.19 -11.07
N ALA A 9 0.35 -6.03 -9.75
CA ALA A 9 -0.64 -6.48 -8.79
C ALA A 9 -0.58 -5.68 -7.48
N TRP A 10 -1.74 -5.55 -6.84
CA TRP A 10 -1.90 -4.98 -5.51
C TRP A 10 -2.60 -5.97 -4.58
N VAL A 11 -2.13 -6.01 -3.35
CA VAL A 11 -2.75 -6.78 -2.28
C VAL A 11 -2.79 -5.88 -1.07
N TYR A 12 -3.93 -5.78 -0.40
CA TYR A 12 -4.02 -5.06 0.86
C TYR A 12 -4.52 -5.95 1.99
N TYR A 13 -4.15 -5.57 3.20
CA TYR A 13 -4.56 -6.21 4.43
C TYR A 13 -4.87 -5.14 5.47
N THR A 14 -6.05 -5.20 6.06
CA THR A 14 -6.39 -4.35 7.21
C THR A 14 -5.80 -4.95 8.47
N ALA A 15 -4.95 -4.19 9.17
CA ALA A 15 -4.39 -4.63 10.44
C ALA A 15 -5.50 -4.82 11.49
N ALA A 16 -5.40 -5.89 12.28
CA ALA A 16 -6.29 -6.14 13.40
C ALA A 16 -5.48 -6.78 14.55
N PRO A 17 -5.39 -6.15 15.73
CA PRO A 17 -5.96 -4.83 16.06
C PRO A 17 -5.26 -3.69 15.30
N ASN A 18 -5.88 -2.51 15.30
CA ASN A 18 -5.24 -1.29 14.81
C ASN A 18 -3.99 -0.98 15.65
N ILE A 19 -3.00 -0.38 15.03
CA ILE A 19 -1.67 -0.05 15.54
C ILE A 19 -1.63 1.46 15.77
N GLY A 20 -1.25 1.89 16.97
CA GLY A 20 -1.21 3.31 17.31
C GLY A 20 -2.59 3.81 17.74
N GLY A 21 -3.37 4.34 16.80
CA GLY A 21 -4.68 4.93 17.06
C GLY A 21 -5.87 3.99 16.89
N GLY A 22 -7.06 4.61 16.79
CA GLY A 22 -8.34 3.91 16.68
C GLY A 22 -8.89 3.81 15.25
N LEU A 23 -8.21 4.43 14.28
CA LEU A 23 -8.60 4.39 12.87
C LEU A 23 -7.97 3.16 12.20
N GLN A 24 -8.43 2.84 10.99
CA GLN A 24 -8.02 1.64 10.29
C GLN A 24 -6.57 1.75 9.80
N ASP A 25 -5.77 0.69 9.95
CA ASP A 25 -4.46 0.60 9.30
C ASP A 25 -4.50 -0.37 8.13
N ILE A 26 -3.79 0.00 7.07
CA ILE A 26 -3.80 -0.74 5.82
C ILE A 26 -2.36 -1.06 5.43
N LEU A 27 -2.03 -2.33 5.34
CA LEU A 27 -0.80 -2.82 4.73
C LEU A 27 -1.04 -2.99 3.23
N PHE A 28 -0.16 -2.42 2.42
CA PHE A 28 -0.13 -2.55 0.97
C PHE A 28 1.07 -3.40 0.57
N PHE A 29 0.82 -4.43 -0.22
CA PHE A 29 1.85 -5.19 -0.94
C PHE A 29 1.71 -4.84 -2.42
N GLU A 30 2.75 -4.20 -2.96
CA GLU A 30 2.79 -3.64 -4.30
C GLU A 30 3.85 -4.40 -5.11
N PHE A 31 3.45 -5.03 -6.21
CA PHE A 31 4.34 -5.84 -7.04
C PHE A 31 4.53 -5.19 -8.42
N TYR A 32 5.64 -4.49 -8.62
CA TYR A 32 5.98 -3.81 -9.88
C TYR A 32 6.72 -4.73 -10.86
N TRP A 33 7.46 -5.72 -10.34
CA TRP A 33 8.20 -6.71 -11.12
C TRP A 33 8.25 -8.03 -10.36
N ASP A 34 8.18 -9.17 -11.04
CA ASP A 34 8.25 -10.54 -10.46
C ASP A 34 7.50 -10.72 -9.12
N GLY A 35 6.23 -11.12 -9.19
CA GLY A 35 5.36 -11.22 -8.01
C GLY A 35 5.40 -12.55 -7.23
N VAL A 36 6.23 -13.52 -7.61
CA VAL A 36 6.28 -14.86 -7.01
C VAL A 36 7.70 -15.23 -6.63
N GLY A 37 7.91 -15.68 -5.39
CA GLY A 37 9.23 -16.02 -4.86
C GLY A 37 9.44 -15.52 -3.43
N THR A 38 10.69 -15.54 -2.97
CA THR A 38 11.12 -14.95 -1.69
C THR A 38 12.00 -13.75 -1.96
N PHE A 39 11.63 -12.60 -1.42
CA PHE A 39 12.23 -11.31 -1.70
C PHE A 39 12.84 -10.73 -0.43
N ASN A 40 14.06 -10.20 -0.54
CA ASN A 40 14.64 -9.37 0.51
C ASN A 40 14.05 -7.96 0.37
N LEU A 41 13.30 -7.53 1.38
CA LEU A 41 12.59 -6.24 1.37
C LEU A 41 13.52 -5.04 1.59
N ALA A 42 14.78 -5.26 1.95
CA ALA A 42 15.80 -4.23 2.09
C ALA A 42 16.98 -4.46 1.15
N GLU A 43 16.75 -5.09 0.01
CA GLU A 43 17.78 -5.28 -1.00
C GLU A 43 18.22 -3.93 -1.59
N PRO A 44 19.51 -3.54 -1.44
CA PRO A 44 19.97 -2.22 -1.85
C PRO A 44 19.82 -1.96 -3.35
N GLY A 45 19.17 -0.85 -3.69
CA GLY A 45 18.91 -0.47 -5.09
C GLY A 45 17.79 -1.26 -5.75
N VAL A 46 17.08 -2.12 -5.00
CA VAL A 46 15.99 -2.95 -5.53
C VAL A 46 14.71 -2.77 -4.74
N ASN A 47 14.73 -2.89 -3.41
CA ASN A 47 13.53 -2.86 -2.56
C ASN A 47 13.68 -1.93 -1.33
N ASP A 48 14.85 -1.33 -1.13
CA ASP A 48 15.18 -0.47 0.02
C ASP A 48 14.66 0.97 -0.08
N ASP A 49 14.01 1.32 -1.19
CA ASP A 49 13.42 2.64 -1.40
C ASP A 49 12.17 2.56 -2.29
N TYR A 50 11.10 3.22 -1.85
CA TYR A 50 9.83 3.23 -2.57
C TYR A 50 9.94 3.71 -4.02
N ALA A 51 10.83 4.65 -4.34
CA ALA A 51 10.92 5.25 -5.68
C ALA A 51 11.27 4.26 -6.80
N TYR A 52 11.88 3.12 -6.44
CA TYR A 52 12.33 2.09 -7.40
C TYR A 52 12.07 0.67 -6.91
N CYS A 53 11.25 0.51 -5.88
CA CYS A 53 10.99 -0.77 -5.25
C CYS A 53 10.20 -1.74 -6.14
N TYR A 54 10.63 -3.00 -6.25
CA TYR A 54 9.93 -4.01 -7.06
C TYR A 54 8.86 -4.77 -6.30
N GLN A 55 9.14 -5.11 -5.04
CA GLN A 55 8.19 -5.74 -4.12
C GLN A 55 8.12 -4.89 -2.86
N CYS A 56 7.06 -4.10 -2.74
CA CYS A 56 6.95 -3.06 -1.74
C CYS A 56 5.89 -3.41 -0.72
N LEU A 57 6.26 -3.26 0.54
CA LEU A 57 5.39 -3.30 1.69
C LEU A 57 5.37 -1.91 2.31
N ARG A 58 4.18 -1.33 2.30
CA ARG A 58 3.89 -0.04 2.92
C ARG A 58 2.76 -0.23 3.91
N MET A 59 2.73 0.57 4.96
CA MET A 59 1.59 0.65 5.86
C MET A 59 1.13 2.10 5.96
N LEU A 60 -0.17 2.29 5.79
CA LEU A 60 -0.86 3.53 6.11
C LEU A 60 -1.49 3.34 7.48
N GLN A 61 -1.06 4.15 8.44
CA GLN A 61 -1.59 4.11 9.79
C GLN A 61 -2.67 5.17 9.97
N ASP A 62 -3.72 4.79 10.71
CA ASP A 62 -4.83 5.64 11.09
C ASP A 62 -5.50 6.34 9.90
N VAL A 63 -5.89 5.56 8.89
CA VAL A 63 -6.56 6.04 7.68
C VAL A 63 -7.98 6.51 8.02
N GLY A 64 -8.25 7.79 7.75
CA GLY A 64 -9.57 8.41 7.86
C GLY A 64 -9.91 9.26 6.64
N SER A 65 -10.93 10.12 6.75
CA SER A 65 -11.40 10.96 5.63
C SER A 65 -10.37 11.99 5.14
N SER A 66 -9.40 12.35 5.99
CA SER A 66 -8.30 13.26 5.64
C SER A 66 -7.03 12.53 5.17
N GLY A 67 -7.11 11.22 4.90
CA GLY A 67 -5.96 10.38 4.57
C GLY A 67 -5.36 9.67 5.78
N SER A 68 -4.14 9.15 5.63
CA SER A 68 -3.37 8.49 6.69
C SER A 68 -2.63 9.50 7.57
N GLN A 69 -2.54 9.23 8.88
CA GLN A 69 -1.74 10.08 9.78
C GLN A 69 -0.25 9.81 9.65
N LYS A 70 0.13 8.55 9.41
CA LYS A 70 1.53 8.13 9.26
C LYS A 70 1.68 7.12 8.14
N VAL A 71 2.86 7.12 7.53
CA VAL A 71 3.23 6.20 6.46
C VAL A 71 4.49 5.46 6.90
N PHE A 72 4.49 4.15 6.74
CA PHE A 72 5.63 3.30 7.04
C PHE A 72 6.04 2.52 5.81
N PHE A 73 7.34 2.32 5.65
CA PHE A 73 7.90 1.52 4.58
C PHE A 73 8.85 0.46 5.14
N GLN A 74 8.95 -0.65 4.42
CA GLN A 74 9.89 -1.72 4.74
C GLN A 74 11.34 -1.23 4.82
N THR A 75 12.06 -1.69 5.84
CA THR A 75 13.49 -1.41 6.02
C THR A 75 14.31 -2.65 6.34
N SER A 76 13.66 -3.81 6.55
CA SER A 76 14.31 -5.11 6.67
C SER A 76 13.32 -6.27 6.54
N GLY A 77 13.84 -7.49 6.47
CA GLY A 77 13.07 -8.74 6.46
C GLY A 77 12.81 -9.29 5.07
N THR A 78 12.02 -10.35 5.00
CA THR A 78 11.68 -11.01 3.72
C THR A 78 10.17 -11.20 3.55
N LEU A 79 9.74 -11.18 2.29
CA LEU A 79 8.40 -11.53 1.86
C LEU A 79 8.47 -12.75 0.95
N THR A 80 7.71 -13.79 1.25
CA THR A 80 7.52 -14.94 0.39
C THR A 80 6.10 -14.95 -0.17
N VAL A 81 5.99 -15.04 -1.49
CA VAL A 81 4.74 -15.15 -2.23
C VAL A 81 4.75 -16.48 -2.98
N GLY A 82 3.88 -17.41 -2.61
CA GLY A 82 3.84 -18.74 -3.22
C GLY A 82 3.26 -18.73 -4.64
N THR A 83 2.12 -18.06 -4.81
CA THR A 83 1.45 -17.87 -6.10
C THR A 83 0.76 -16.52 -6.10
N LEU A 84 0.81 -15.81 -7.22
CA LEU A 84 0.13 -14.52 -7.39
C LEU A 84 -0.87 -14.62 -8.54
N PRO A 85 -2.10 -15.12 -8.29
CA PRO A 85 -3.12 -15.21 -9.33
C PRO A 85 -3.65 -13.82 -9.71
N SER A 86 -4.22 -13.67 -10.92
CA SER A 86 -4.83 -12.41 -11.35
C SER A 86 -6.13 -12.08 -10.61
N THR A 87 -6.76 -13.07 -9.97
CA THR A 87 -7.96 -12.93 -9.12
C THR A 87 -7.95 -14.01 -8.03
N GLY A 88 -8.76 -13.82 -6.99
CA GLY A 88 -8.89 -14.81 -5.90
C GLY A 88 -8.01 -14.45 -4.70
N THR A 89 -7.38 -15.44 -4.08
CA THR A 89 -6.58 -15.26 -2.86
C THR A 89 -5.10 -15.51 -3.11
N VAL A 90 -4.26 -14.78 -2.40
CA VAL A 90 -2.81 -14.94 -2.33
C VAL A 90 -2.41 -15.29 -0.90
N GLU A 91 -1.42 -16.16 -0.78
CA GLU A 91 -0.74 -16.43 0.48
C GLU A 91 0.59 -15.67 0.51
N LEU A 92 0.76 -14.87 1.57
CA LEU A 92 1.95 -14.07 1.83
C LEU A 92 2.55 -14.54 3.15
N THR A 93 3.84 -14.84 3.16
CA THR A 93 4.59 -15.12 4.38
C THR A 93 5.65 -14.05 4.58
N MET A 94 5.55 -13.31 5.68
CA MET A 94 6.59 -12.37 6.09
C MET A 94 7.54 -13.05 7.06
N ASP A 95 8.81 -12.65 7.03
CA ASP A 95 9.79 -13.07 8.03
C ASP A 95 10.65 -11.89 8.49
N ASN A 96 10.52 -11.60 9.78
CA ASN A 96 11.13 -10.53 10.55
C ASN A 96 11.14 -9.18 9.84
N VAL A 97 9.98 -8.79 9.31
CA VAL A 97 9.84 -7.56 8.52
C VAL A 97 9.79 -6.35 9.43
N THR A 98 10.64 -5.37 9.16
CA THR A 98 10.64 -4.09 9.89
C THR A 98 10.01 -3.01 9.01
N LEU A 99 9.04 -2.29 9.58
CA LEU A 99 8.42 -1.10 8.99
C LEU A 99 8.87 0.13 9.78
N SER A 100 9.44 1.12 9.10
CA SER A 100 9.87 2.38 9.71
C SER A 100 9.02 3.54 9.20
N GLU A 101 8.70 4.48 10.07
CA GLU A 101 7.99 5.70 9.69
C GLU A 101 8.84 6.51 8.70
N ILE A 102 8.23 6.91 7.59
CA ILE A 102 8.90 7.62 6.51
C ILE A 102 8.18 8.91 6.15
N ALA A 103 8.91 9.81 5.50
CA ALA A 103 8.34 10.83 4.63
C ALA A 103 8.82 10.63 3.20
N PHE A 104 7.98 10.97 2.23
CA PHE A 104 8.38 11.04 0.83
C PHE A 104 9.03 12.40 0.53
N ASN A 105 10.15 12.38 -0.19
CA ASN A 105 10.71 13.61 -0.74
C ASN A 105 10.07 13.97 -2.10
N ALA A 106 10.52 15.07 -2.72
CA ALA A 106 9.98 15.56 -4.00
C ALA A 106 10.14 14.59 -5.19
N ASN A 107 10.93 13.54 -5.03
CA ASN A 107 11.21 12.52 -6.04
C ASN A 107 10.62 11.15 -5.62
N ASN A 108 9.68 11.13 -4.66
CA ASN A 108 9.06 9.93 -4.11
C ASN A 108 10.01 8.94 -3.41
N HIS A 109 11.22 9.36 -3.04
CA HIS A 109 12.06 8.50 -2.22
C HIS A 109 11.51 8.41 -0.81
N SER A 110 11.45 7.20 -0.27
CA SER A 110 11.12 6.94 1.13
C SER A 110 12.30 7.31 2.03
N VAL A 111 12.14 8.32 2.87
CA VAL A 111 13.17 8.76 3.82
C VAL A 111 12.71 8.46 5.24
N VAL A 112 13.44 7.59 5.95
CA VAL A 112 13.16 7.27 7.36
C VAL A 112 13.20 8.53 8.20
N LEU A 113 12.15 8.75 8.99
CA LEU A 113 12.06 9.89 9.89
C LEU A 113 12.93 9.66 11.14
N PRO A 114 13.89 10.56 11.45
CA PRO A 114 14.65 10.47 12.69
C PRO A 114 13.74 10.55 13.91
N GLY A 115 13.75 9.51 14.74
CA GLY A 115 12.87 9.41 15.91
C GLY A 115 11.42 9.07 15.59
N GLY A 116 11.12 8.70 14.34
CA GLY A 116 9.82 8.15 13.96
C GLY A 116 9.59 6.75 14.52
N ASP A 117 8.35 6.30 14.44
CA ASP A 117 7.94 4.99 14.94
C ASP A 117 8.49 3.86 14.07
N CYS A 118 8.61 2.67 14.67
CA CYS A 118 9.11 1.48 14.00
C CYS A 118 8.40 0.23 14.54
N TYR A 119 7.99 -0.66 13.65
CA TYR A 119 7.29 -1.89 13.98
C TYR A 119 7.99 -3.09 13.37
N THR A 120 7.96 -4.21 14.10
CA THR A 120 8.45 -5.49 13.60
C THR A 120 7.30 -6.47 13.47
N ILE A 121 7.09 -6.96 12.27
CA ILE A 121 6.17 -8.04 11.94
C ILE A 121 6.98 -9.33 12.03
N ALA A 122 6.69 -10.15 13.04
CA ALA A 122 7.51 -11.31 13.40
C ALA A 122 7.64 -12.32 12.25
N SER A 123 6.73 -13.28 12.07
CA SER A 123 6.74 -14.13 10.86
C SER A 123 5.35 -14.68 10.52
N PRO A 124 4.31 -13.83 10.32
CA PRO A 124 2.98 -14.33 10.01
C PRO A 124 2.91 -14.84 8.56
N THR A 125 2.18 -15.94 8.39
CA THR A 125 1.59 -16.31 7.11
C THR A 125 0.15 -15.79 7.09
N MET A 126 -0.21 -15.07 6.04
CA MET A 126 -1.56 -14.56 5.84
C MET A 126 -2.09 -14.97 4.48
N THR A 127 -3.39 -15.26 4.42
CA THR A 127 -4.13 -15.40 3.18
C THR A 127 -5.03 -14.19 3.05
N THR A 128 -4.92 -13.47 1.94
CA THR A 128 -5.75 -12.31 1.65
C THR A 128 -6.21 -12.37 0.19
N ALA A 129 -7.27 -11.65 -0.14
CA ALA A 129 -7.69 -11.54 -1.53
C ALA A 129 -6.62 -10.74 -2.30
N ILE A 130 -6.28 -11.21 -3.51
CA ILE A 130 -5.75 -10.28 -4.52
C ILE A 130 -6.83 -9.21 -4.62
N ALA A 131 -6.45 -7.96 -4.40
CA ALA A 131 -7.36 -6.89 -4.70
C ALA A 131 -7.58 -6.95 -6.21
N THR A 132 -8.66 -7.60 -6.67
CA THR A 132 -9.40 -6.97 -7.74
C THR A 132 -9.73 -5.61 -7.14
N PRO A 133 -9.21 -4.52 -7.70
CA PRO A 133 -9.73 -3.23 -7.35
C PRO A 133 -11.25 -3.38 -7.31
N PRO A 134 -11.95 -2.86 -6.31
CA PRO A 134 -13.33 -2.54 -6.58
C PRO A 134 -13.22 -1.56 -7.75
N ASP A 135 -13.54 -2.04 -8.97
CA ASP A 135 -13.69 -1.16 -10.11
C ASP A 135 -14.56 -0.02 -9.58
N ASP A 136 -14.01 1.18 -9.54
CA ASP A 136 -14.69 2.39 -9.12
C ASP A 136 -14.96 2.57 -7.60
N SER A 137 -13.90 2.55 -6.77
CA SER A 137 -13.99 2.81 -5.31
C SER A 137 -13.04 3.90 -4.78
N CYS A 138 -13.50 4.68 -3.81
CA CYS A 138 -12.73 5.72 -3.11
C CYS A 138 -12.22 5.35 -1.72
N VAL A 139 -12.49 4.13 -1.22
CA VAL A 139 -11.95 3.67 0.06
C VAL A 139 -10.42 3.71 0.06
N GLY A 140 -9.84 4.57 0.91
CA GLY A 140 -8.39 4.76 1.02
C GLY A 140 -7.76 5.71 0.00
N PHE A 141 -8.55 6.32 -0.88
CA PHE A 141 -8.12 7.21 -1.96
C PHE A 141 -8.83 8.59 -1.94
N CYS A 142 -9.45 8.96 -0.81
CA CYS A 142 -10.17 10.22 -0.69
C CYS A 142 -9.25 11.42 -0.87
N GLY A 143 -9.61 12.32 -1.78
CA GLY A 143 -8.83 13.51 -2.12
C GLY A 143 -7.80 13.30 -3.23
N ASP A 144 -7.59 12.05 -3.68
CA ASP A 144 -6.74 11.75 -4.83
C ASP A 144 -7.50 11.91 -6.14
N GLY A 145 -6.76 12.22 -7.22
CA GLY A 145 -7.33 12.40 -8.55
C GLY A 145 -8.10 11.17 -9.02
N ALA A 146 -7.40 10.17 -9.54
CA ALA A 146 -8.04 8.94 -10.02
C ALA A 146 -8.28 7.92 -8.88
N SER A 147 -9.42 7.23 -8.93
CA SER A 147 -9.58 5.97 -8.21
C SER A 147 -8.63 4.94 -8.77
N PHE A 148 -7.88 4.35 -7.86
CA PHE A 148 -6.86 3.40 -8.23
C PHE A 148 -7.45 2.00 -8.34
N PRO A 149 -6.97 1.19 -9.30
CA PRO A 149 -5.94 1.42 -10.31
C PRO A 149 -6.47 1.58 -11.74
N ASN A 150 -7.79 1.68 -11.94
CA ASN A 150 -8.35 1.63 -13.30
C ASN A 150 -8.60 3.03 -13.90
N GLU A 151 -8.42 4.12 -13.14
CA GLU A 151 -8.70 5.52 -13.53
C GLU A 151 -10.11 5.79 -14.08
N ASN A 152 -11.06 4.88 -13.84
CA ASN A 152 -12.41 4.95 -14.42
C ASN A 152 -13.31 6.00 -13.73
N CYS A 153 -12.98 6.37 -12.50
CA CYS A 153 -13.63 7.43 -11.74
C CYS A 153 -12.62 8.13 -10.82
N TYR A 154 -13.02 9.23 -10.22
CA TYR A 154 -12.17 10.14 -9.45
C TYR A 154 -12.64 10.21 -7.99
N CYS A 155 -11.69 10.45 -7.08
CA CYS A 155 -11.95 10.55 -5.64
C CYS A 155 -11.57 11.92 -5.07
N ASP A 156 -11.32 12.89 -5.96
CA ASP A 156 -11.01 14.26 -5.60
C ASP A 156 -12.29 15.10 -5.44
N SER A 157 -12.16 16.26 -4.81
CA SER A 157 -13.28 17.17 -4.57
C SER A 157 -13.93 17.75 -5.84
N ALA A 158 -13.22 17.74 -6.98
CA ALA A 158 -13.74 18.19 -8.26
C ALA A 158 -14.58 17.12 -8.95
N CYS A 159 -14.52 15.85 -8.52
CA CYS A 159 -15.21 14.76 -9.18
C CYS A 159 -16.73 14.99 -9.29
N VAL A 160 -17.32 15.64 -8.29
CA VAL A 160 -18.77 15.93 -8.25
C VAL A 160 -19.15 16.93 -9.35
N ALA A 161 -18.28 17.91 -9.60
CA ALA A 161 -18.48 18.90 -10.63
C ALA A 161 -18.26 18.32 -12.04
N ASN A 162 -17.30 17.40 -12.17
CA ASN A 162 -16.97 16.73 -13.43
C ASN A 162 -17.93 15.58 -13.77
N GLY A 163 -18.63 15.03 -12.77
CA GLY A 163 -19.54 13.90 -12.93
C GLY A 163 -18.82 12.57 -13.11
N ASP A 164 -17.58 12.48 -12.62
CA ASP A 164 -16.69 11.32 -12.73
C ASP A 164 -16.38 10.70 -11.36
N CYS A 165 -17.11 11.04 -10.29
CA CYS A 165 -16.93 10.42 -8.98
C CYS A 165 -17.17 8.90 -9.02
N CYS A 166 -16.42 8.19 -8.19
CA CYS A 166 -16.71 6.79 -7.92
C CYS A 166 -18.06 6.61 -7.23
N SER A 167 -18.66 5.43 -7.46
CA SER A 167 -20.01 5.14 -6.99
C SER A 167 -20.15 5.20 -5.46
N ASP A 168 -19.05 4.95 -4.75
CA ASP A 168 -18.96 4.97 -3.29
C ASP A 168 -18.38 6.28 -2.73
N TYR A 169 -18.03 7.29 -3.56
CA TYR A 169 -17.37 8.52 -3.13
C TYR A 169 -18.07 9.17 -1.92
N ALA A 170 -19.40 9.33 -1.99
CA ALA A 170 -20.17 9.96 -0.92
C ALA A 170 -20.21 9.13 0.39
N THR A 171 -19.95 7.83 0.31
CA THR A 171 -19.91 6.94 1.48
C THR A 171 -18.49 6.70 2.00
N ALA A 172 -17.50 6.68 1.12
CA ALA A 172 -16.09 6.44 1.43
C ALA A 172 -15.37 7.73 1.88
N CYS A 173 -15.79 8.88 1.35
CA CYS A 173 -15.19 10.20 1.59
C CYS A 173 -16.22 11.18 2.22
N PRO A 174 -16.63 10.96 3.48
CA PRO A 174 -17.60 11.79 4.18
C PRO A 174 -17.07 13.18 4.56
#